data_AF-A0A4R3LNW6-F1
#
_entry.id   AF-A0A4R3LNW6-F1
#
_cell.length_a   1.000
_cell.length_b   1.000
_cell.length_c   1.000
_cell.angle_alpha   90.00
_cell.angle_beta   90.00
_cell.angle_gamma   90.00
#
_symmetry.space_group_name_H-M   'P 1'
#
loop_
_entity.id
_entity.type
_entity.pdbx_description
1 polymer ?
#
loop_
_entity_poly.entity_id
_entity_poly.type
_entity_poly.pdbx_seq_one_letter_code
_entity_poly.pdbx_strand_id
1 'polypeptide(L)' 'MKTVIDIHAEIAELRAELAHCMLTVKERKETLRQLNDMLVEAERRRTEAEGA' A
#
# COMPACT_ATOMS: atom_id res chain seq x y z
N MET A 1 -14.53 -33.81 -10.63
CA MET A 1 -15.66 -32.99 -10.14
C MET A 1 -15.21 -32.41 -8.81
N LYS A 2 -15.05 -31.08 -8.68
CA LYS A 2 -14.68 -30.47 -7.39
C LYS A 2 -15.83 -30.68 -6.39
N THR A 3 -15.51 -31.16 -5.20
CA THR A 3 -16.47 -31.31 -4.11
C THR A 3 -16.74 -29.96 -3.47
N VAL A 4 -17.82 -29.87 -2.68
CA VAL A 4 -18.12 -28.65 -1.90
C VAL A 4 -16.94 -28.28 -0.98
N ILE A 5 -16.22 -29.27 -0.45
CA ILE A 5 -15.04 -29.08 0.39
C ILE A 5 -13.91 -28.40 -0.41
N ASP A 6 -13.67 -28.84 -1.64
CA ASP A 6 -12.63 -28.26 -2.50
C ASP A 6 -12.91 -26.78 -2.84
N ILE A 7 -14.20 -26.45 -3.06
CA ILE A 7 -14.63 -25.07 -3.32
C ILE A 7 -14.42 -24.19 -2.07
N HIS A 8 -14.70 -24.71 -0.87
CA HIS A 8 -14.49 -23.94 0.36
C HIS A 8 -13.01 -23.69 0.63
N ALA A 9 -12.14 -24.66 0.33
CA ALA A 9 -10.69 -24.50 0.44
C ALA A 9 -10.18 -23.41 -0.50
N GLU A 10 -10.60 -23.44 -1.77
CA GLU A 10 -10.24 -22.44 -2.79
C GLU A 10 -10.73 -21.03 -2.40
N ILE A 11 -11.94 -20.90 -1.85
CA ILE A 11 -12.45 -19.62 -1.35
C ILE A 11 -11.60 -19.11 -0.17
N ALA A 12 -11.16 -19.99 0.74
CA ALA A 12 -10.33 -19.60 1.87
C ALA A 12 -8.95 -19.10 1.41
N GLU A 13 -8.35 -19.78 0.44
CA GLU A 13 -7.07 -19.40 -0.16
C GLU A 13 -7.15 -18.04 -0.86
N LEU A 14 -8.14 -17.85 -1.74
CA LEU A 14 -8.36 -16.56 -2.43
C LEU A 14 -8.62 -15.40 -1.45
N ARG A 15 -9.28 -15.65 -0.32
CA ARG A 15 -9.48 -14.64 0.74
C ARG A 15 -8.17 -14.28 1.43
N ALA A 16 -7.29 -15.24 1.68
CA ALA A 16 -5.98 -14.99 2.26
C ALA A 16 -5.10 -14.16 1.31
N GLU A 17 -5.09 -14.50 0.02
CA GLU A 17 -4.38 -13.74 -1.01
C GLU A 17 -4.91 -12.29 -1.11
N LEU A 18 -6.24 -12.12 -1.11
CA LEU A 18 -6.86 -10.80 -1.14
C LEU A 18 -6.48 -9.96 0.09
N ALA A 19 -6.49 -10.56 1.29
CA ALA A 19 -6.10 -9.87 2.52
C ALA A 19 -4.63 -9.42 2.47
N HIS A 20 -3.73 -10.27 1.97
CA HIS A 20 -2.32 -9.90 1.77
C HIS A 20 -2.17 -8.75 0.75
N CYS A 21 -2.89 -8.80 -0.37
CA CYS A 21 -2.91 -7.72 -1.35
C CYS A 21 -3.42 -6.40 -0.74
N MET A 22 -4.49 -6.44 0.06
CA MET A 22 -5.02 -5.24 0.71
C MET A 22 -4.04 -4.63 1.72
N LEU A 23 -3.31 -5.46 2.47
CA LEU A 23 -2.27 -5.00 3.39
C LEU A 23 -1.15 -4.27 2.64
N THR A 24 -0.62 -4.87 1.57
CA THR A 24 0.45 -4.26 0.77
C THR A 24 0.01 -2.96 0.08
N VAL A 25 -1.26 -2.87 -0.34
CA VAL A 25 -1.83 -1.63 -0.87
C VAL A 25 -1.86 -0.53 0.19
N LYS A 26 -2.20 -0.87 1.45
CA LYS A 26 -2.21 0.08 2.55
C LYS A 26 -0.79 0.56 2.88
N GLU A 27 0.16 -0.35 2.98
CA GLU A 27 1.57 -0.03 3.20
C GLU A 27 2.12 0.88 2.10
N ARG A 28 1.84 0.56 0.83
CA ARG A 28 2.23 1.39 -0.30
C ARG A 28 1.63 2.80 -0.23
N LYS A 29 0.36 2.94 0.17
CA LYS A 29 -0.28 4.25 0.35
C LYS A 29 0.40 5.06 1.46
N GLU A 30 0.73 4.42 2.58
CA GLU A 30 1.43 5.05 3.70
C GLU A 30 2.82 5.55 3.27
N THR A 31 3.60 4.70 2.60
CA THR A 31 4.93 5.07 2.09
C THR A 31 4.85 6.20 1.07
N LEU A 32 3.89 6.17 0.14
CA LEU A 32 3.71 7.25 -0.83
C LEU A 32 3.37 8.58 -0.15
N ARG A 33 2.55 8.55 0.90
CA ARG A 33 2.25 9.75 1.69
C ARG A 33 3.52 10.30 2.35
N GLN A 34 4.30 9.44 3.02
CA GLN A 34 5.54 9.85 3.68
C GLN A 34 6.55 10.45 2.69
N LEU A 35 6.71 9.83 1.51
CA LEU A 35 7.57 10.37 0.45
C LEU A 35 7.09 11.73 -0.04
N ASN A 36 5.77 11.91 -0.21
CA ASN A 36 5.22 13.19 -0.62
C ASN A 36 5.45 14.27 0.44
N ASP A 37 5.27 13.96 1.72
CA ASP A 37 5.53 14.88 2.82
C ASP A 37 7.02 15.29 2.86
N MET A 38 7.94 14.34 2.63
CA MET A 38 9.38 14.60 2.51
C MET A 38 9.72 15.49 1.30
N LEU A 39 9.08 15.27 0.16
CA LEU A 39 9.27 16.10 -1.04
C LEU A 39 8.80 17.53 -0.82
N VAL A 40 7.63 17.71 -0.21
CA VAL A 40 7.07 19.04 0.12
C VAL A 40 8.01 19.79 1.07
N GLU A 41 8.53 19.12 2.09
CA GLU A 41 9.47 19.75 3.04
C GLU A 41 10.82 20.07 2.39
N ALA A 42 11.32 19.21 1.51
CA ALA A 42 12.54 19.49 0.75
C ALA A 42 12.36 20.71 -0.18
N GLU A 43 11.21 20.81 -0.84
CA GLU A 43 10.85 21.96 -1.67
C GLU A 43 10.78 23.25 -0.84
N ARG A 44 10.10 23.19 0.33
CA ARG A 44 10.00 24.31 1.28
C ARG A 44 11.37 24.83 1.68
N ARG A 45 12.28 23.92 2.07
CA ARG A 45 13.66 24.28 2.43
C ARG A 45 14.44 24.86 1.27
N ARG A 46 14.21 24.36 0.04
CA ARG A 46 14.85 24.92 -1.15
C ARG A 46 14.41 26.36 -1.38
N THR A 47 13.10 26.63 -1.33
CA THR A 47 12.57 27.99 -1.46
C THR A 47 13.07 28.92 -0.34
N GLU A 48 13.14 28.44 0.90
CA GLU A 48 13.70 29.21 2.03
C GLU A 48 15.19 29.52 1.83
N ALA A 49 15.97 28.60 1.26
CA ALA A 49 17.38 28.79 0.96
C ALA A 49 17.64 29.69 -0.27
N GLU A 50 16.73 29.69 -1.25
CA GLU A 50 16.80 30.55 -2.45
C GLU A 50 16.28 31.97 -2.19
N GLY A 51 15.43 32.15 -1.17
CA GLY A 51 14.87 33.45 -0.76
C GLY A 51 15.65 34.18 0.34
N ALA A 52 16.70 33.57 0.89
CA ALA A 52 17.64 34.15 1.85
C ALA A 52 18.93 34.62 1.16
#